data_AF-G0WCS2-F1
#
_entry.id   AF-G0WCS2-F1
#
_cell.length_a   1.000
_cell.length_b   1.000
_cell.length_c   1.000
_cell.angle_alpha   90.00
_cell.angle_beta   90.00
_cell.angle_gamma   90.00
#
_symmetry.space_group_name_H-M   'P 1'
#
loop_
_entity.id
_entity.type
_entity.pdbx_description
1 polymer ?
#
loop_
_entity_poly.entity_id
_entity_poly.type
_entity_poly.pdbx_seq_one_letter_code
_entity_poly.pdbx_strand_id
1 'polypeptide(L)'
;MEVLYNTLPHRIDKSKFYYCPPSQVVPTKENIKFDLHGYFKGLTDINCTTLPEGNRIIELDGLTKWFTNRRRSIIQVDNFCHRRWELCEGFVKSKYYLTKDYLSYNIFNNEEENKNQLVPGSVLALEAAFAGMIVSNKKNWGFKNKLFHRNQSLVGKVTTSLPSRLILPWVLAGYTLSVCIPVTWKNFKKSIRQEPSNTIQKIDDFNSRIKGKLSLNNDQIASRINKFLQTGVRHTRMYLFEKLYE
;
A
#
# COMPACT_ATOMS: atom_id res chain seq x y z
N MET A 1 -6.69 -14.30 4.44
CA MET A 1 -5.75 -14.65 3.35
C MET A 1 -6.28 -15.75 2.44
N GLU A 2 -7.25 -16.58 2.85
CA GLU A 2 -7.92 -17.58 1.97
C GLU A 2 -8.86 -16.98 0.90
N VAL A 3 -9.37 -15.76 1.10
CA VAL A 3 -10.39 -15.19 0.20
C VAL A 3 -9.84 -14.81 -1.18
N LEU A 4 -8.54 -14.57 -1.31
CA LEU A 4 -7.89 -14.29 -2.61
C LEU A 4 -7.49 -15.56 -3.38
N TYR A 5 -7.53 -16.73 -2.74
CA TYR A 5 -7.12 -18.00 -3.38
C TYR A 5 -8.20 -18.56 -4.30
N ASN A 6 -9.48 -18.29 -4.03
CA ASN A 6 -10.61 -18.92 -4.74
C ASN A 6 -11.13 -18.11 -5.95
N THR A 7 -10.56 -16.94 -6.23
CA THR A 7 -11.03 -16.04 -7.31
C THR A 7 -10.12 -15.99 -8.53
N LEU A 8 -9.02 -16.74 -8.55
CA LEU A 8 -8.07 -16.75 -9.66
C LEU A 8 -8.44 -17.87 -10.68
N PRO A 9 -8.47 -17.58 -11.99
CA PRO A 9 -8.78 -18.57 -13.02
C PRO A 9 -7.75 -19.72 -13.01
N HIS A 10 -8.22 -20.94 -13.31
CA HIS A 10 -7.50 -22.22 -13.29
C HIS A 10 -6.24 -22.35 -14.20
N ARG A 11 -5.67 -21.24 -14.68
CA ARG A 11 -4.54 -21.20 -15.62
C ARG A 11 -3.32 -20.43 -15.13
N ILE A 12 -3.21 -20.18 -13.82
CA ILE A 12 -1.95 -19.66 -13.27
C ILE A 12 -1.00 -20.83 -13.07
N ASP A 13 0.15 -20.74 -13.74
CA ASP A 13 1.24 -21.70 -13.66
C ASP A 13 1.67 -21.87 -12.18
N LYS A 14 1.26 -22.99 -11.59
CA LYS A 14 1.46 -23.32 -10.18
C LYS A 14 2.95 -23.47 -9.83
N SER A 15 3.83 -23.59 -10.83
CA SER A 15 5.28 -23.67 -10.65
C SER A 15 5.93 -22.36 -10.15
N LYS A 16 5.19 -21.23 -10.18
CA LYS A 16 5.69 -19.91 -9.73
C LYS A 16 5.36 -19.55 -8.28
N PHE A 17 4.65 -20.40 -7.56
CA PHE A 17 4.36 -20.19 -6.13
C PHE A 17 5.35 -20.99 -5.30
N TYR A 18 6.36 -20.31 -4.76
CA TYR A 18 7.21 -20.88 -3.72
C TYR A 18 6.39 -21.06 -2.44
N TYR A 19 5.82 -22.24 -2.25
CA TYR A 19 5.26 -22.65 -0.97
C TYR A 19 6.41 -23.21 -0.13
N CYS A 20 6.80 -22.53 0.94
CA CYS A 20 7.72 -23.08 1.94
C CYS A 20 6.94 -23.25 3.26
N PRO A 21 6.82 -24.48 3.79
CA PRO A 21 6.07 -24.72 5.02
C PRO A 21 6.73 -24.03 6.23
N PRO A 22 5.96 -23.66 7.26
CA PRO A 22 6.42 -22.92 8.43
C PRO A 22 7.20 -23.79 9.44
N SER A 23 8.07 -24.67 8.96
CA SER A 23 8.82 -25.61 9.78
C SER A 23 10.32 -25.45 9.52
N GLN A 24 10.91 -24.36 9.97
CA GLN A 24 12.34 -24.35 10.27
C GLN A 24 12.63 -23.29 11.33
N VAL A 25 12.82 -23.82 12.55
CA VAL A 25 13.34 -23.24 13.79
C VAL A 25 13.80 -21.80 13.65
N VAL A 26 12.97 -20.88 14.16
CA VAL A 26 13.40 -19.50 14.46
C VAL A 26 14.49 -19.61 15.54
N PRO A 27 15.72 -19.13 15.32
CA PRO A 27 16.71 -19.09 16.39
C PRO A 27 16.18 -18.14 17.48
N THR A 28 15.86 -18.71 18.65
CA THR A 28 15.44 -17.93 19.82
C THR A 28 16.60 -17.05 20.29
N LYS A 29 16.27 -15.87 20.85
CA LYS A 29 17.23 -14.86 21.36
C LYS A 29 18.27 -15.42 22.34
N GLU A 30 18.06 -16.61 22.91
CA GLU A 30 18.97 -17.27 23.84
C GLU A 30 20.26 -17.77 23.19
N ASN A 31 20.29 -18.01 21.88
CA ASN A 31 21.48 -18.56 21.19
C ASN A 31 22.60 -17.54 20.93
N ILE A 32 22.41 -16.27 21.31
CA ILE A 32 23.41 -15.20 21.17
C ILE A 32 23.81 -14.65 22.54
N LYS A 33 23.92 -15.49 23.57
CA LYS A 33 24.71 -15.15 24.76
C LYS A 33 26.16 -15.52 24.53
N PHE A 34 27.09 -14.62 24.87
CA PHE A 34 28.50 -14.94 24.98
C PHE A 34 28.68 -15.87 26.19
N ASP A 35 28.79 -17.17 25.91
CA ASP A 35 29.10 -18.15 26.95
C ASP A 35 30.60 -18.09 27.27
N LEU A 36 30.94 -17.16 28.17
CA LEU A 36 32.28 -17.02 28.76
C LEU A 36 32.63 -18.24 29.62
N HIS A 37 31.64 -18.92 30.19
CA HIS A 37 31.86 -20.08 31.07
C HIS A 37 32.38 -21.29 30.27
N GLY A 38 31.82 -21.55 29.08
CA GLY A 38 32.33 -22.57 28.16
C GLY A 38 33.74 -22.28 27.63
N TYR A 39 34.09 -21.00 27.43
CA TYR A 39 35.45 -20.58 27.04
C TYR A 39 36.48 -20.88 28.13
N PHE A 40 36.19 -20.52 29.40
CA PHE A 40 37.12 -20.78 30.51
C PHE A 40 37.21 -22.27 30.89
N LYS A 41 36.12 -23.04 30.78
CA LYS A 41 36.13 -24.49 31.02
C LYS A 41 36.87 -25.27 29.93
N GLY A 42 36.93 -24.75 28.70
CA GLY A 42 37.64 -25.39 27.59
C GLY A 42 39.17 -25.25 27.64
N LEU A 43 39.69 -24.37 28.51
CA LEU A 43 41.13 -24.16 28.72
C LEU A 43 41.78 -25.23 29.62
N THR A 44 40.99 -26.06 30.30
CA THR A 44 41.49 -27.08 31.25
C THR A 44 41.65 -28.47 30.63
N ASP A 45 41.02 -28.73 29.48
CA ASP A 45 41.01 -30.05 28.83
C ASP A 45 42.05 -30.07 27.70
N ILE A 46 43.30 -30.33 28.07
CA ILE A 46 44.43 -30.45 27.14
C ILE A 46 44.62 -31.93 26.79
N ASN A 47 44.47 -32.27 25.52
CA ASN A 47 44.67 -33.61 25.01
C ASN A 47 45.96 -33.64 24.17
N CYS A 48 46.90 -34.50 24.56
CA CYS A 48 48.18 -34.64 23.88
C CYS A 48 48.19 -35.96 23.12
N THR A 49 48.09 -35.89 21.79
CA THR A 49 48.21 -37.06 20.93
C THR A 49 49.56 -37.04 20.23
N THR A 50 50.24 -38.18 20.22
CA THR A 50 51.51 -38.33 19.48
C THR A 50 51.18 -39.05 18.18
N LEU A 51 51.49 -38.40 17.06
CA LEU A 51 51.36 -38.99 15.73
C LEU A 51 52.36 -40.14 15.56
N PRO A 52 52.10 -41.09 14.65
CA PRO A 52 53.01 -42.20 14.36
C PRO A 52 54.42 -41.75 13.93
N GLU A 53 54.53 -40.54 13.39
CA GLU A 53 55.77 -39.89 12.95
C GLU A 53 56.58 -39.26 14.10
N GLY A 54 56.10 -39.34 15.35
CA GLY A 54 56.75 -38.79 16.54
C GLY A 54 56.40 -37.33 16.85
N ASN A 55 55.64 -36.66 15.99
CA ASN A 55 55.15 -35.30 16.21
C ASN A 55 54.05 -35.29 17.30
N ARG A 56 54.17 -34.39 18.28
CA ARG A 56 53.15 -34.19 19.32
C ARG A 56 52.17 -33.10 18.92
N ILE A 57 50.89 -33.45 18.84
CA ILE A 57 49.79 -32.49 18.69
C ILE A 57 49.20 -32.27 20.07
N ILE A 58 49.18 -31.01 20.49
CA ILE A 58 48.49 -30.55 21.68
C ILE A 58 47.19 -29.93 21.21
N GLU A 59 46.07 -30.60 21.46
CA GLU A 59 44.74 -30.10 21.15
C GLU A 59 44.01 -29.71 22.43
N LEU A 60 43.41 -28.53 22.44
CA LEU A 60 42.50 -28.12 23.51
C LEU A 60 41.08 -28.49 23.09
N ASP A 61 40.68 -29.73 23.37
CA ASP A 61 39.40 -30.31 22.94
C ASP A 61 38.21 -29.43 23.32
N GLY A 62 38.26 -28.83 24.51
CA GLY A 62 37.23 -27.91 24.99
C GLY A 62 37.15 -26.61 24.19
N LEU A 63 38.30 -26.04 23.81
CA LEU A 63 38.38 -24.85 22.98
C LEU A 63 37.93 -25.15 21.54
N THR A 64 38.33 -26.29 20.96
CA THR A 64 37.89 -26.74 19.64
C THR A 64 36.37 -26.95 19.60
N LYS A 65 35.79 -27.59 20.62
CA LYS A 65 34.33 -27.77 20.75
C LYS A 65 33.60 -26.45 20.89
N TRP A 66 34.12 -25.52 21.70
CA TRP A 66 33.54 -24.19 21.84
C TRP A 66 33.56 -23.42 20.50
N PHE A 67 34.69 -23.41 19.81
CA PHE A 67 34.85 -22.71 18.54
C PHE A 67 33.96 -23.29 17.44
N THR A 68 33.88 -24.62 17.34
CA THR A 68 33.02 -25.31 16.38
C THR A 68 31.53 -25.06 16.64
N ASN A 69 31.10 -25.09 17.91
CA ASN A 69 29.72 -24.75 18.28
C ASN A 69 29.40 -23.29 17.95
N ARG A 70 30.32 -22.36 18.27
CA ARG A 70 30.11 -20.95 17.96
C ARG A 70 30.03 -20.70 16.45
N ARG A 71 30.93 -21.31 15.68
CA ARG A 71 30.90 -21.27 14.20
C ARG A 71 29.57 -21.79 13.67
N ARG A 72 29.06 -22.91 14.19
CA ARG A 72 27.74 -23.46 13.80
C ARG A 72 26.61 -22.48 14.09
N SER A 73 26.59 -21.86 15.28
CA SER A 73 25.56 -20.86 15.62
C SER A 73 25.59 -19.65 14.68
N ILE A 74 26.78 -19.14 14.35
CA ILE A 74 26.93 -18.01 13.41
C ILE A 74 26.43 -18.41 12.02
N ILE A 75 26.83 -19.58 11.52
CA ILE A 75 26.37 -20.11 10.22
C ILE A 75 24.85 -20.30 10.20
N GLN A 76 24.25 -20.75 11.31
CA GLN A 76 22.79 -20.89 11.40
C GLN A 76 22.06 -19.54 11.32
N VAL A 77 22.58 -18.51 12.00
CA VAL A 77 22.01 -17.16 11.94
C VAL A 77 22.17 -16.57 10.54
N ASP A 78 23.34 -16.73 9.92
CA ASP A 78 23.60 -16.27 8.56
C ASP A 78 22.66 -16.94 7.55
N ASN A 79 22.57 -18.27 7.58
CA ASN A 79 21.63 -19.03 6.75
C ASN A 79 20.17 -18.61 6.97
N PHE A 80 19.77 -18.33 8.21
CA PHE A 80 18.43 -17.85 8.52
C PHE A 80 18.17 -16.47 7.90
N CYS A 81 19.10 -15.53 8.06
CA CYS A 81 19.01 -14.20 7.48
C CYS A 81 18.96 -14.25 5.94
N HIS A 82 19.83 -15.05 5.33
CA HIS A 82 19.87 -15.23 3.88
C HIS A 82 18.55 -15.80 3.35
N ARG A 83 18.03 -16.88 3.94
CA ARG A 83 16.73 -17.46 3.56
C ARG A 83 15.58 -16.48 3.74
N ARG A 84 15.57 -15.70 4.82
CA ARG A 84 14.53 -14.70 5.07
C ARG A 84 14.58 -13.58 4.02
N TRP A 85 15.78 -13.19 3.59
CA TRP A 85 15.96 -12.25 2.49
C TRP A 85 15.40 -12.80 1.18
N GLU A 86 15.79 -14.03 0.79
CA GLU A 86 15.29 -14.70 -0.41
C GLU A 86 13.76 -14.85 -0.40
N LEU A 87 13.18 -15.18 0.76
CA LEU A 87 11.73 -15.27 0.94
C LEU A 87 11.03 -13.92 0.74
N CYS A 88 11.57 -12.84 1.32
CA CYS A 88 11.03 -11.50 1.13
C CYS A 88 11.12 -11.08 -0.34
N GLU A 89 12.25 -11.32 -0.99
CA GLU A 89 12.44 -11.05 -2.41
C GLU A 89 11.44 -11.83 -3.28
N GLY A 90 11.30 -13.14 -3.03
CA GLY A 90 10.34 -14.01 -3.72
C GLY A 90 8.90 -13.56 -3.52
N PHE A 91 8.53 -13.16 -2.30
CA PHE A 91 7.19 -12.66 -1.98
C PHE A 91 6.88 -11.33 -2.68
N VAL A 92 7.85 -10.41 -2.69
CA VAL A 92 7.71 -9.12 -3.39
C VAL A 92 7.55 -9.35 -4.90
N LYS A 93 8.42 -10.19 -5.49
CA LYS A 93 8.32 -10.56 -6.91
C LYS A 93 6.97 -11.21 -7.22
N SER A 94 6.54 -12.17 -6.43
CA SER A 94 5.25 -12.86 -6.60
C SER A 94 4.07 -11.89 -6.54
N LYS A 95 4.03 -11.00 -5.53
CA LYS A 95 2.99 -9.97 -5.44
C LYS A 95 3.01 -9.00 -6.61
N TYR A 96 4.20 -8.61 -7.06
CA TYR A 96 4.35 -7.75 -8.23
C TYR A 96 3.76 -8.42 -9.47
N TYR A 97 4.15 -9.66 -9.78
CA TYR A 97 3.64 -10.39 -10.94
C TYR A 97 2.13 -10.65 -10.85
N LEU A 98 1.64 -11.08 -9.68
CA LEU A 98 0.21 -11.32 -9.48
C LEU A 98 -0.61 -10.04 -9.67
N THR A 99 -0.12 -8.92 -9.14
CA THR A 99 -0.76 -7.60 -9.31
C THR A 99 -0.71 -7.17 -10.78
N LYS A 100 0.46 -7.30 -11.42
CA LYS A 100 0.65 -6.98 -12.83
C LYS A 100 -0.29 -7.79 -13.72
N ASP A 101 -0.34 -9.10 -13.52
CA ASP A 101 -1.18 -10.02 -14.29
C ASP A 101 -2.65 -9.68 -14.08
N TYR A 102 -3.08 -9.45 -12.82
CA TYR A 102 -4.43 -9.02 -12.50
C TYR A 102 -4.81 -7.70 -13.20
N LEU A 103 -3.93 -6.69 -13.13
CA LEU A 103 -4.16 -5.39 -13.76
C LEU A 103 -4.21 -5.53 -15.28
N SER A 104 -3.30 -6.28 -15.89
CA SER A 104 -3.29 -6.49 -17.35
C SER A 104 -4.53 -7.23 -17.84
N TYR A 105 -5.00 -8.22 -17.08
CA TYR A 105 -6.12 -9.05 -17.48
C TYR A 105 -7.47 -8.35 -17.26
N ASN A 106 -7.63 -7.67 -16.13
CA ASN A 106 -8.93 -7.11 -15.74
C ASN A 106 -9.11 -5.65 -16.14
N ILE A 107 -8.06 -4.83 -16.09
CA ILE A 107 -8.15 -3.37 -16.29
C ILE A 107 -7.60 -2.98 -17.65
N PHE A 108 -6.34 -3.33 -17.93
CA PHE A 108 -5.61 -2.95 -19.14
C PHE A 108 -5.76 -3.99 -20.26
N ASN A 109 -6.98 -4.45 -20.52
CA ASN A 109 -7.22 -5.51 -21.52
C ASN A 109 -7.29 -5.00 -22.97
N ASN A 110 -7.23 -3.68 -23.19
CA ASN A 110 -7.29 -3.07 -24.52
C ASN A 110 -5.91 -2.56 -24.97
N GLU A 111 -5.30 -3.27 -25.91
CA GLU A 111 -3.94 -2.98 -26.37
C GLU A 111 -3.82 -1.62 -27.10
N GLU A 112 -4.86 -1.20 -27.82
CA GLU A 112 -4.87 0.06 -28.56
C GLU A 112 -4.91 1.27 -27.61
N GLU A 113 -5.82 1.23 -26.63
CA GLU A 113 -5.89 2.25 -25.56
C GLU A 113 -4.57 2.30 -24.78
N ASN A 114 -4.02 1.14 -24.42
CA ASN A 114 -2.79 1.05 -23.64
C ASN A 114 -1.58 1.65 -24.37
N LYS A 115 -1.46 1.41 -25.68
CA LYS A 115 -0.33 1.89 -26.49
C LYS A 115 -0.45 3.38 -26.82
N ASN A 116 -1.64 3.83 -27.20
CA ASN A 116 -1.80 5.14 -27.82
C ASN A 116 -2.43 6.19 -26.89
N GLN A 117 -3.26 5.79 -25.92
CA GLN A 117 -4.13 6.71 -25.17
C GLN A 117 -3.86 6.72 -23.66
N LEU A 118 -3.29 5.66 -23.11
CA LEU A 118 -3.04 5.53 -21.67
C LEU A 118 -2.08 6.61 -21.15
N VAL A 119 -0.92 6.76 -21.80
CA VAL A 119 0.09 7.74 -21.41
C VAL A 119 -0.43 9.18 -21.60
N PRO A 120 -0.88 9.61 -22.79
CA PRO A 120 -1.37 10.98 -22.96
C PRO A 120 -2.62 11.25 -22.12
N GLY A 121 -3.53 10.28 -22.00
CA GLY A 121 -4.72 10.39 -21.15
C GLY A 121 -4.37 10.54 -19.66
N SER A 122 -3.32 9.88 -19.18
CA SER A 122 -2.83 10.05 -17.80
C SER A 122 -2.22 11.43 -17.57
N VAL A 123 -1.48 11.97 -18.55
CA VAL A 123 -0.93 13.33 -18.48
C VAL A 123 -2.05 14.36 -18.43
N LEU A 124 -3.04 14.25 -19.34
CA LEU A 124 -4.22 15.13 -19.35
C LEU A 124 -5.03 15.02 -18.05
N ALA A 125 -5.12 13.83 -17.46
CA ALA A 125 -5.79 13.65 -16.18
C ALA A 125 -5.07 14.34 -15.02
N LEU A 126 -3.74 14.32 -15.05
CA LEU A 126 -2.90 15.01 -14.08
C LEU A 126 -3.00 16.53 -14.24
N GLU A 127 -3.02 17.04 -15.47
CA GLU A 127 -3.31 18.44 -15.77
C GLU A 127 -4.70 18.86 -15.27
N ALA A 128 -5.71 18.02 -15.49
CA ALA A 128 -7.06 18.26 -15.00
C ALA A 128 -7.14 18.26 -13.46
N ALA A 129 -6.35 17.42 -12.79
CA ALA A 129 -6.21 17.45 -11.34
C ALA A 129 -5.63 18.79 -10.88
N PHE A 130 -4.54 19.25 -11.49
CA PHE A 130 -3.96 20.55 -11.18
C PHE A 130 -4.91 21.71 -11.49
N ALA A 131 -5.64 21.67 -12.61
CA ALA A 131 -6.68 22.63 -12.91
C ALA A 131 -7.75 22.64 -11.80
N GLY A 132 -8.14 21.47 -11.28
CA GLY A 132 -9.03 21.35 -10.12
C GLY A 132 -8.46 21.97 -8.84
N MET A 133 -7.15 21.81 -8.59
CA MET A 133 -6.46 22.45 -7.46
C MET A 133 -6.41 23.97 -7.61
N ILE A 134 -6.17 24.47 -8.82
CA ILE A 134 -6.19 25.90 -9.14
C ILE A 134 -7.61 26.46 -8.95
N VAL A 135 -8.62 25.80 -9.50
CA VAL A 135 -10.02 26.21 -9.37
C VAL A 135 -10.51 26.16 -7.93
N SER A 136 -10.03 25.23 -7.11
CA SER A 136 -10.46 25.12 -5.70
C SER A 136 -9.69 26.04 -4.73
N ASN A 137 -8.70 26.78 -5.21
CA ASN A 137 -7.94 27.72 -4.40
C ASN A 137 -8.73 29.02 -4.15
N LYS A 138 -8.95 29.35 -2.87
CA LYS A 138 -9.67 30.59 -2.46
C LYS A 138 -8.95 31.85 -2.95
N LYS A 139 -7.62 31.83 -3.09
CA LYS A 139 -6.89 33.02 -3.55
C LYS A 139 -7.29 33.41 -4.99
N ASN A 140 -7.59 32.43 -5.84
CA ASN A 140 -7.92 32.64 -7.25
C ASN A 140 -9.32 33.23 -7.47
N TRP A 141 -10.19 33.16 -6.46
CA TRP A 141 -11.54 33.72 -6.49
C TRP A 141 -11.67 35.05 -5.74
N GLY A 142 -10.54 35.69 -5.38
CA GLY A 142 -10.54 37.02 -4.77
C GLY A 142 -10.97 37.06 -3.30
N PHE A 143 -10.96 35.92 -2.59
CA PHE A 143 -11.38 35.84 -1.17
C PHE A 143 -10.53 36.70 -0.20
N LYS A 144 -9.43 37.33 -0.65
CA LYS A 144 -8.54 38.16 0.18
C LYS A 144 -8.69 39.67 -0.04
N ASN A 145 -9.38 40.14 -1.09
CA ASN A 145 -9.46 41.57 -1.35
C ASN A 145 -10.60 42.20 -0.54
N LYS A 146 -10.30 42.65 0.69
CA LYS A 146 -11.23 43.48 1.49
C LYS A 146 -11.57 44.81 0.80
N LEU A 147 -10.74 45.28 -0.13
CA LEU A 147 -10.87 46.56 -0.84
C LEU A 147 -11.93 46.56 -1.95
N PHE A 148 -12.20 45.40 -2.55
CA PHE A 148 -13.29 45.24 -3.50
C PHE A 148 -14.30 44.31 -2.84
N HIS A 149 -15.40 44.86 -2.33
CA HIS A 149 -16.56 44.11 -1.84
C HIS A 149 -17.23 43.35 -3.00
N ARG A 150 -16.51 42.45 -3.64
CA ARG A 150 -16.99 41.67 -4.76
C ARG A 150 -17.86 40.56 -4.18
N ASN A 151 -19.14 40.61 -4.50
CA ASN A 151 -20.10 39.59 -4.12
C ASN A 151 -19.58 38.22 -4.57
N GLN A 152 -19.42 37.34 -3.58
CA GLN A 152 -18.84 36.02 -3.74
C GLN A 152 -19.75 35.19 -4.65
N SER A 153 -19.24 34.80 -5.83
CA SER A 153 -19.96 33.90 -6.73
C SER A 153 -20.26 32.58 -6.01
N LEU A 154 -21.51 32.10 -6.11
CA LEU A 154 -21.94 30.81 -5.56
C LEU A 154 -21.03 29.67 -6.04
N VAL A 155 -20.62 29.72 -7.30
CA VAL A 155 -19.67 28.77 -7.89
C VAL A 155 -18.36 28.79 -7.12
N GLY A 156 -17.79 29.98 -6.88
CA GLY A 156 -16.55 30.13 -6.12
C GLY A 156 -16.67 29.65 -4.67
N LYS A 157 -17.83 29.80 -4.03
CA LYS A 157 -18.06 29.24 -2.67
C LYS A 157 -18.08 27.71 -2.67
N VAL A 158 -18.73 27.10 -3.65
CA VAL A 158 -18.86 25.64 -3.75
C VAL A 158 -17.51 25.02 -4.12
N THR A 159 -16.84 25.54 -5.14
CA THR A 159 -15.56 25.01 -5.65
C THR A 159 -14.40 25.22 -4.69
N THR A 160 -14.45 26.24 -3.85
CA THR A 160 -13.37 26.53 -2.88
C THR A 160 -13.65 26.04 -1.46
N SER A 161 -14.77 25.35 -1.27
CA SER A 161 -15.08 24.64 -0.02
C SER A 161 -13.99 23.59 0.28
N LEU A 162 -13.76 23.32 1.56
CA LEU A 162 -12.74 22.36 2.01
C LEU A 162 -12.92 20.95 1.40
N PRO A 163 -14.14 20.37 1.34
CA PRO A 163 -14.35 19.10 0.64
C PRO A 163 -14.17 19.23 -0.88
N SER A 164 -14.54 20.34 -1.51
CA SER A 164 -14.31 20.51 -2.95
C SER A 164 -12.81 20.57 -3.29
N ARG A 165 -11.97 21.18 -2.45
CA ARG A 165 -10.51 21.14 -2.63
C ARG A 165 -9.91 19.74 -2.60
N LEU A 166 -10.50 18.86 -1.80
CA LEU A 166 -10.06 17.48 -1.70
C LEU A 166 -10.61 16.64 -2.86
N ILE A 167 -11.87 16.84 -3.25
CA ILE A 167 -12.58 15.96 -4.18
C ILE A 167 -12.45 16.41 -5.63
N LEU A 168 -12.53 17.72 -5.91
CA LEU A 168 -12.59 18.28 -7.27
C LEU A 168 -11.39 17.89 -8.15
N PRO A 169 -10.12 17.91 -7.66
CA PRO A 169 -8.98 17.46 -8.45
C PRO A 169 -9.14 16.01 -8.94
N TRP A 170 -9.55 15.10 -8.05
CA TRP A 170 -9.73 13.69 -8.39
C TRP A 170 -10.95 13.45 -9.28
N VAL A 171 -12.02 14.23 -9.11
CA VAL A 171 -13.20 14.14 -9.97
C VAL A 171 -12.87 14.59 -11.39
N LEU A 172 -12.12 15.68 -11.56
CA LEU A 172 -11.68 16.15 -12.88
C LEU A 172 -10.70 15.17 -13.53
N ALA A 173 -9.77 14.61 -12.76
CA ALA A 173 -8.88 13.54 -13.24
C ALA A 173 -9.67 12.28 -13.64
N GLY A 174 -10.62 11.83 -12.82
CA GLY A 174 -11.46 10.67 -13.15
C GLY A 174 -12.36 10.92 -14.36
N TYR A 175 -12.86 12.15 -14.53
CA TYR A 175 -13.65 12.53 -15.70
C TYR A 175 -12.82 12.52 -16.97
N THR A 176 -11.62 13.10 -16.96
CA THR A 176 -10.71 13.10 -18.12
C THR A 176 -10.25 11.70 -18.48
N LEU A 177 -9.94 10.83 -17.50
CA LEU A 177 -9.67 9.41 -17.76
C LEU A 177 -10.87 8.69 -18.38
N SER A 178 -12.09 9.03 -17.97
CA SER A 178 -13.31 8.45 -18.55
C SER A 178 -13.54 8.80 -20.02
N VAL A 179 -13.00 9.94 -20.45
CA VAL A 179 -13.08 10.41 -21.84
C VAL A 179 -11.90 9.89 -22.66
N CYS A 180 -10.68 9.93 -22.11
CA CYS A 180 -9.46 9.57 -22.83
C CYS A 180 -9.22 8.06 -22.90
N ILE A 181 -9.68 7.29 -21.90
CA ILE A 181 -9.40 5.85 -21.77
C ILE A 181 -10.68 5.11 -21.32
N PRO A 182 -11.76 5.16 -22.13
CA PRO A 182 -13.10 4.76 -21.70
C PRO A 182 -13.22 3.27 -21.36
N VAL A 183 -12.57 2.38 -22.12
CA VAL A 183 -12.65 0.93 -21.88
C VAL A 183 -11.90 0.57 -20.59
N THR A 184 -10.67 1.07 -20.45
CA THR A 184 -9.85 0.88 -19.24
C THR A 184 -10.54 1.44 -17.99
N TRP A 185 -11.15 2.62 -18.08
CA TRP A 185 -11.89 3.24 -16.96
C TRP A 185 -13.17 2.47 -16.60
N LYS A 186 -13.87 1.90 -17.59
CA LYS A 186 -15.04 1.04 -17.37
C LYS A 186 -14.64 -0.25 -16.64
N ASN A 187 -13.54 -0.86 -17.08
CA ASN A 187 -12.99 -2.06 -16.45
C ASN A 187 -12.53 -1.80 -15.01
N PHE A 188 -11.82 -0.69 -14.78
CA PHE A 188 -11.43 -0.26 -13.43
C PHE A 188 -12.64 -0.10 -12.50
N LYS A 189 -13.71 0.57 -12.96
CA LYS A 189 -14.97 0.66 -12.20
C LYS A 189 -15.60 -0.70 -11.93
N LYS A 190 -15.50 -1.64 -12.88
CA LYS A 190 -15.99 -3.02 -12.71
C LYS A 190 -15.18 -3.77 -11.66
N SER A 191 -13.86 -3.62 -11.65
CA SER A 191 -12.97 -4.22 -10.64
C SER A 191 -13.25 -3.69 -9.24
N ILE A 192 -13.46 -2.37 -9.08
CA ILE A 192 -13.89 -1.79 -7.80
C ILE A 192 -15.22 -2.39 -7.36
N ARG A 193 -16.17 -2.57 -8.28
CA ARG A 193 -17.51 -3.11 -7.98
C ARG A 193 -17.53 -4.59 -7.58
N GLN A 194 -16.49 -5.34 -7.93
CA GLN A 194 -16.39 -6.78 -7.63
C GLN A 194 -15.78 -7.07 -6.25
N GLU A 195 -15.25 -6.07 -5.52
CA GLU A 195 -14.84 -6.25 -4.12
C GLU A 195 -16.06 -6.23 -3.19
N PRO A 196 -16.27 -7.26 -2.34
CA PRO A 196 -17.38 -7.29 -1.40
C PRO A 196 -17.01 -6.42 -0.19
N SER A 197 -17.46 -5.18 -0.16
CA SER A 197 -17.59 -4.45 1.10
C SER A 197 -18.68 -3.40 1.03
N ASN A 198 -19.43 -3.27 2.12
CA ASN A 198 -20.60 -2.44 2.43
C ASN A 198 -20.57 -0.96 1.98
N THR A 199 -19.50 -0.52 1.34
CA THR A 199 -19.23 0.83 0.82
C THR A 199 -19.93 1.08 -0.51
N ILE A 200 -20.05 0.08 -1.38
CA ILE A 200 -20.64 0.25 -2.73
C ILE A 200 -22.16 0.34 -2.67
N GLN A 201 -22.82 -0.50 -1.85
CA GLN A 201 -24.27 -0.36 -1.59
C GLN A 201 -24.60 1.03 -1.04
N LYS A 202 -23.78 1.59 -0.15
CA LYS A 202 -23.95 2.96 0.36
C LYS A 202 -23.80 4.04 -0.72
N ILE A 203 -22.92 3.83 -1.70
CA ILE A 203 -22.70 4.76 -2.83
C ILE A 203 -23.85 4.68 -3.83
N ASP A 204 -24.35 3.48 -4.14
CA ASP A 204 -25.49 3.30 -5.04
C ASP A 204 -26.80 3.79 -4.40
N ASP A 205 -26.99 3.58 -3.10
CA ASP A 205 -28.08 4.17 -2.31
C ASP A 205 -28.00 5.70 -2.24
N PHE A 206 -26.79 6.26 -2.20
CA PHE A 206 -26.58 7.71 -2.24
C PHE A 206 -26.95 8.29 -3.61
N ASN A 207 -26.52 7.64 -4.69
CA ASN A 207 -26.82 8.07 -6.06
C ASN A 207 -28.33 8.00 -6.38
N SER A 208 -29.02 6.96 -5.92
CA SER A 208 -30.48 6.85 -6.08
C SER A 208 -31.23 7.91 -5.26
N ARG A 209 -30.79 8.19 -4.03
CA ARG A 209 -31.34 9.25 -3.17
C ARG A 209 -31.11 10.65 -3.72
N ILE A 210 -29.99 10.91 -4.40
CA ILE A 210 -29.72 12.20 -5.05
C ILE A 210 -30.59 12.37 -6.30
N LYS A 211 -30.68 11.34 -7.15
CA LYS A 211 -31.52 11.38 -8.35
C LYS A 211 -33.00 11.62 -8.03
N GLY A 212 -33.52 11.03 -6.96
CA GLY A 212 -34.89 11.26 -6.49
C GLY A 212 -35.12 12.62 -5.81
N LYS A 213 -34.07 13.38 -5.48
CA LYS A 213 -34.16 14.66 -4.74
C LYS A 213 -33.76 15.90 -5.56
N LEU A 214 -33.44 15.72 -6.84
CA LEU A 214 -33.08 16.79 -7.78
C LEU A 214 -34.29 17.57 -8.33
N SER A 215 -35.51 17.31 -7.85
CA SER A 215 -36.74 18.01 -8.24
C SER A 215 -37.09 19.22 -7.36
N LEU A 216 -36.13 19.82 -6.64
CA LEU A 216 -36.38 20.93 -5.70
C LEU A 216 -35.64 22.21 -6.10
N ASN A 217 -36.27 23.35 -5.82
CA ASN A 217 -35.79 24.69 -6.14
C ASN A 217 -34.34 24.97 -5.69
N ASN A 218 -33.60 25.72 -6.51
CA ASN A 218 -32.17 26.02 -6.37
C ASN A 218 -31.76 26.58 -4.99
N ASP A 219 -32.61 27.36 -4.33
CA ASP A 219 -32.31 27.97 -3.02
C ASP A 219 -32.34 26.96 -1.86
N GLN A 220 -33.21 25.94 -1.96
CA GLN A 220 -33.26 24.85 -0.97
C GLN A 220 -32.08 23.90 -1.16
N ILE A 221 -31.63 23.70 -2.39
CA ILE A 221 -30.42 22.93 -2.71
C ILE A 221 -29.20 23.65 -2.12
N ALA A 222 -29.07 24.97 -2.34
CA ALA A 222 -27.94 25.75 -1.85
C ALA A 222 -27.83 25.73 -0.32
N SER A 223 -28.94 25.96 0.39
CA SER A 223 -28.95 25.94 1.86
C SER A 223 -28.64 24.55 2.44
N ARG A 224 -29.14 23.48 1.81
CA ARG A 224 -28.87 22.10 2.23
C ARG A 224 -27.44 21.65 1.94
N ILE A 225 -26.90 21.99 0.77
CA ILE A 225 -25.48 21.75 0.44
C ILE A 225 -24.61 22.48 1.47
N ASN A 226 -24.91 23.74 1.77
CA ASN A 226 -24.12 24.51 2.73
C ASN A 226 -24.17 23.89 4.13
N LYS A 227 -25.34 23.44 4.59
CA LYS A 227 -25.52 22.74 5.87
C LYS A 227 -24.76 21.42 5.90
N PHE A 228 -24.84 20.61 4.84
CA PHE A 228 -24.13 19.33 4.72
C PHE A 228 -22.61 19.50 4.69
N LEU A 229 -22.10 20.47 3.93
CA LEU A 229 -20.67 20.79 3.86
C LEU A 229 -20.15 21.24 5.23
N GLN A 230 -20.93 22.06 5.96
CA GLN A 230 -20.57 22.47 7.32
C GLN A 230 -20.56 21.29 8.30
N THR A 231 -21.52 20.38 8.22
CA THR A 231 -21.55 19.15 9.04
C THR A 231 -20.36 18.23 8.71
N GLY A 232 -20.04 18.07 7.43
CA GLY A 232 -18.87 17.30 6.97
C GLY A 232 -17.57 17.88 7.51
N VAL A 233 -17.35 19.19 7.36
CA VAL A 233 -16.17 19.89 7.89
C VAL A 233 -16.06 19.73 9.41
N ARG A 234 -17.18 19.76 10.13
CA ARG A 234 -17.21 19.52 11.58
C ARG A 234 -16.74 18.09 11.92
N HIS A 235 -17.24 17.08 11.21
CA HIS A 235 -16.81 15.70 11.44
C HIS A 235 -15.33 15.47 11.11
N THR A 236 -14.84 16.00 10.00
CA THR A 236 -13.41 15.84 9.64
C THR A 236 -12.51 16.55 10.65
N ARG A 237 -12.92 17.71 11.17
CA ARG A 237 -12.19 18.39 12.26
C ARG A 237 -12.16 17.57 13.53
N MET A 238 -13.29 17.03 13.96
CA MET A 238 -13.36 16.18 15.16
C MET A 238 -12.49 14.93 15.03
N TYR A 239 -12.55 14.26 13.88
CA TYR A 239 -11.73 13.07 13.61
C TYR A 239 -10.22 13.37 13.64
N LEU A 240 -9.80 14.49 13.03
CA LEU A 240 -8.39 14.92 13.09
C LEU A 240 -7.95 15.29 14.50
N PHE A 241 -8.83 15.92 15.30
CA PHE A 241 -8.54 16.22 16.70
C PHE A 241 -8.37 14.95 17.54
N GLU A 242 -9.26 13.97 17.40
CA GLU A 242 -9.15 12.68 18.07
C GLU A 242 -7.85 11.96 17.70
N LYS A 243 -7.46 11.97 16.41
CA LYS A 243 -6.25 11.31 15.92
C LYS A 243 -4.92 12.00 16.27
N LEU A 244 -4.94 13.28 16.66
CA LEU A 244 -3.75 14.07 16.99
C LEU A 244 -3.49 14.18 18.50
N TYR A 245 -4.50 13.89 19.32
CA TYR A 245 -4.43 13.96 20.79
C TYR A 245 -4.51 12.58 21.48
N GLU A 246 -4.56 11.49 20.69
CA GLU A 246 -4.13 10.13 21.08
C GLU A 246 -2.68 9.88 20.61
#